data_AF-A0A2M7Z971-F1
#
_entry.id   AF-A0A2M7Z971-F1
#
_cell.length_a   1.000
_cell.length_b   1.000
_cell.length_c   1.000
_cell.angle_alpha   90.00
_cell.angle_beta   90.00
_cell.angle_gamma   90.00
#
_symmetry.space_group_name_H-M   'P 1'
#
loop_
_entity.id
_entity.type
_entity.pdbx_description
1 polymer ?
#
loop_
_entity_poly.entity_id
_entity_poly.type
_entity_poly.pdbx_seq_one_letter_code
_entity_poly.pdbx_strand_id
1 'polypeptide(L)' 'MNNNDEIKPNAVYTVQETQELLKVSNSTIKRMLKHGLIKANKVGKQYRILGIEILR' A
#
# COMPACT_ATOMS: atom_id res chain seq x y z
N MET A 1 -10.37 -1.30 17.67
CA MET A 1 -9.16 -0.52 17.33
C MET A 1 -9.59 0.51 16.30
N ASN A 2 -9.67 1.77 16.72
CA ASN A 2 -10.07 2.89 15.88
C ASN A 2 -8.81 3.41 15.17
N ASN A 3 -8.56 2.96 13.95
CA ASN A 3 -7.44 3.45 13.14
C ASN A 3 -7.94 4.60 12.27
N ASN A 4 -7.89 5.82 12.80
CA ASN A 4 -7.85 7.03 11.96
C ASN A 4 -6.38 7.29 11.59
N ASP A 5 -5.74 6.32 10.95
CA ASP A 5 -4.40 6.50 10.39
C ASP A 5 -4.57 7.23 9.05
N GLU A 6 -4.55 8.55 9.11
CA GLU A 6 -4.55 9.39 7.92
C GLU A 6 -3.39 8.98 7.01
N ILE A 7 -3.72 8.58 5.77
CA ILE A 7 -2.70 8.24 4.77
C ILE A 7 -2.10 9.54 4.27
N LYS A 8 -0.79 9.72 4.51
CA LYS A 8 -0.06 10.89 4.06
C LYS A 8 0.29 10.73 2.57
N PRO A 9 -0.15 11.63 1.68
CA PRO A 9 0.04 11.46 0.23
C PRO A 9 1.50 11.26 -0.20
N ASN A 10 2.44 11.95 0.48
CA ASN A 10 3.86 11.92 0.15
C ASN A 10 4.68 10.95 1.01
N ALA A 11 4.04 10.18 1.89
CA ALA A 11 4.73 9.15 2.67
C ALA A 11 4.88 7.85 1.86
N VAL A 12 5.89 7.07 2.20
CA VAL A 12 6.18 5.79 1.57
C VAL A 12 5.81 4.66 2.52
N TYR A 13 5.03 3.72 2.02
CA TYR A 13 4.54 2.56 2.77
C TYR A 13 5.08 1.26 2.18
N THR A 14 5.28 0.28 3.04
CA THR A 14 5.52 -1.11 2.68
C THR A 14 4.21 -1.78 2.25
N VAL A 15 4.32 -2.95 1.61
CA VAL A 15 3.15 -3.77 1.26
C VAL A 15 2.38 -4.20 2.51
N GLN A 16 3.07 -4.46 3.62
CA GLN A 16 2.43 -4.86 4.87
C GLN A 16 1.66 -3.70 5.49
N GLU A 17 2.26 -2.51 5.60
CA GLU A 17 1.58 -1.32 6.10
C GLU A 17 0.37 -0.98 5.23
N THR A 18 0.51 -1.06 3.91
CA THR A 18 -0.61 -0.82 2.97
C THR A 18 -1.74 -1.83 3.15
N GLN A 19 -1.40 -3.11 3.41
CA GLN A 19 -2.37 -4.15 3.71
C GLN A 19 -3.16 -3.84 4.99
N GLU A 20 -2.48 -3.38 6.03
CA GLU A 20 -3.06 -3.02 7.32
C GLU A 20 -3.94 -1.76 7.19
N LEU A 21 -3.49 -0.74 6.47
CA LEU A 21 -4.23 0.50 6.18
C LEU A 21 -5.53 0.22 5.42
N LEU A 22 -5.46 -0.59 4.37
CA LEU A 22 -6.61 -0.93 3.53
C LEU A 22 -7.48 -2.06 4.13
N LYS A 23 -7.03 -2.70 5.22
CA LYS A 23 -7.69 -3.86 5.84
C LYS A 23 -7.98 -4.99 4.86
N VAL A 24 -7.05 -5.25 3.95
CA VAL A 24 -7.18 -6.32 2.92
C VAL A 24 -6.29 -7.52 3.25
N SER A 25 -6.57 -8.66 2.60
CA SER A 25 -5.69 -9.82 2.69
C SER A 25 -4.40 -9.65 1.87
N ASN A 26 -3.38 -10.45 2.19
CA ASN A 26 -2.14 -10.53 1.40
C ASN A 26 -2.38 -10.89 -0.07
N SER A 27 -3.33 -11.79 -0.34
CA SER A 27 -3.72 -12.17 -1.70
C SER A 27 -4.35 -11.00 -2.47
N THR A 28 -5.10 -10.13 -1.78
CA THR A 28 -5.75 -8.97 -2.38
C THR A 28 -4.74 -7.88 -2.70
N ILE A 29 -3.82 -7.52 -1.78
CA ILE A 29 -2.79 -6.52 -2.08
C ILE A 29 -1.86 -7.00 -3.21
N LYS A 30 -1.51 -8.29 -3.26
CA LYS A 30 -0.77 -8.87 -4.40
C LYS A 30 -1.52 -8.77 -5.72
N ARG A 31 -2.84 -9.02 -5.73
CA ARG A 31 -3.69 -8.86 -6.90
C ARG A 31 -3.75 -7.40 -7.36
N MET A 32 -3.91 -6.46 -6.43
CA MET A 32 -3.91 -5.02 -6.71
C MET A 32 -2.60 -4.58 -7.36
N LEU A 33 -1.45 -5.01 -6.82
CA LEU A 33 -0.14 -4.75 -7.41
C LEU A 33 -0.01 -5.39 -8.81
N LYS A 34 -0.43 -6.65 -8.97
CA LYS A 34 -0.35 -7.39 -10.24
C LYS A 34 -1.17 -6.72 -11.36
N HIS A 35 -2.34 -6.19 -11.03
CA HIS A 35 -3.23 -5.52 -11.98
C HIS A 35 -3.01 -4.01 -12.08
N GLY A 36 -2.04 -3.45 -11.34
CA GLY A 36 -1.73 -2.02 -11.37
C GLY A 36 -2.79 -1.12 -10.74
N LEU A 37 -3.67 -1.67 -9.89
CA LEU A 37 -4.63 -0.88 -9.10
C LEU A 37 -3.90 0.01 -8.09
N ILE A 38 -2.77 -0.49 -7.56
CA ILE A 38 -1.83 0.27 -6.73
C ILE A 38 -0.47 0.16 -7.39
N LYS A 39 0.17 1.29 -7.68
CA LYS A 39 1.54 1.27 -8.19
C LYS A 39 2.53 1.17 -7.04
N ALA A 40 3.58 0.39 -7.24
CA ALA A 40 4.67 0.26 -6.31
C ALA A 40 6.01 0.28 -7.05
N ASN A 41 7.01 0.84 -6.39
CA ASN A 41 8.40 0.80 -6.84
C ASN A 41 9.16 -0.26 -6.05
N LYS A 42 10.08 -0.97 -6.70
CA LYS A 42 10.97 -1.90 -6.02
C LYS A 42 12.21 -1.17 -5.55
N VAL A 43 12.46 -1.17 -4.24
CA VAL A 43 13.64 -0.58 -3.60
C VAL A 43 14.40 -1.70 -2.89
N GLY A 44 15.55 -2.07 -3.44
CA GLY A 44 16.29 -3.26 -3.02
C GLY A 44 15.45 -4.53 -3.17
N LYS A 45 15.15 -5.20 -2.05
CA LYS A 45 14.37 -6.45 -2.02
C LYS A 45 12.88 -6.25 -1.74
N GLN A 46 12.43 -5.03 -1.47
CA GLN A 46 11.05 -4.77 -1.02
C GLN A 46 10.32 -3.82 -1.97
N TYR A 47 9.00 -3.94 -2.01
CA TYR A 47 8.14 -2.97 -2.69
C TYR A 47 7.80 -1.80 -1.75
N ARG A 48 7.65 -0.63 -2.36
CA ARG A 48 7.36 0.65 -1.72
C ARG A 48 6.24 1.35 -2.50
N ILE A 49 5.22 1.79 -1.78
CA ILE A 49 4.00 2.38 -2.32
C ILE A 49 3.93 3.82 -1.80
N LEU A 50 3.73 4.78 -2.70
CA LEU A 50 3.54 6.18 -2.31
C LEU A 50 2.10 6.36 -1.83
N GLY A 51 1.88 7.12 -0.75
CA GLY A 51 0.56 7.29 -0.15
C GLY A 51 -0.52 7.77 -1.13
N ILE A 52 -0.16 8.62 -2.10
CA ILE A 52 -1.06 9.08 -3.17
C ILE A 52 -1.63 7.93 -4.01
N GLU A 53 -0.91 6.82 -4.15
CA GLU A 53 -1.39 5.62 -4.87
C GLU A 53 -2.38 4.80 -4.05
N ILE A 54 -2.38 4.95 -2.71
CA ILE A 54 -3.33 4.27 -1.81
C ILE A 54 -4.64 5.08 -1.69
N LEU A 55 -4.55 6.41 -1.84
CA LEU A 55 -5.68 7.35 -1.77
C LEU A 55 -6.51 7.44 -3.06
N ARG A 56 -6.12 6.71 -4.11
CA ARG A 56 -6.74 6.77 -5.44
C ARG A 56 -7.96 5.87 -5.55
#